data_AF-A0A7W4UYJ1-F1
#
_entry.id   AF-A0A7W4UYJ1-F1
#
_cell.length_a   1.000
_cell.length_b   1.000
_cell.length_c   1.000
_cell.angle_alpha   90.00
_cell.angle_beta   90.00
_cell.angle_gamma   90.00
#
_symmetry.space_group_name_H-M   'P 1'
#
loop_
_entity.id
_entity.type
_entity.pdbx_description
1 polymer ?
#
loop_
_entity_poly.entity_id
_entity_poly.type
_entity_poly.pdbx_seq_one_letter_code
_entity_poly.pdbx_strand_id
1 'polypeptide(L)'
;MSKYVRPEWPVVEFLDESGEPIPYGHRWGMGEVPEEAYSRVSHPERYAPLHAVAEALIRWLTEEYDVTVVDDPAVESDVSFTPPAVRAVRLTPVAPGAAPLTVVLTDYPGVFVHAGALQDHVFPRCGCDACDEDVVSVTEELEWVVAAIVHGEFTESVDVPSPGWVTSGLRWGDRSGTGGVLRDDLPPERLAAAKEALPAGGVWAPWVRRDQPAG
;
A
#
# COMPACT_ATOMS: atom_id res chain seq x y z
N MET A 1 7.20 21.13 11.08
CA MET A 1 5.91 20.62 10.57
C MET A 1 5.88 20.82 9.07
N SER A 2 6.46 19.87 8.36
CA SER A 2 6.36 19.76 6.91
C SER A 2 5.08 19.00 6.57
N LYS A 3 4.17 19.64 5.85
CA LYS A 3 3.03 18.94 5.25
C LYS A 3 3.60 18.01 4.18
N TYR A 4 3.08 16.77 4.08
CA TYR A 4 3.38 15.93 2.93
C TYR A 4 3.04 16.67 1.63
N VAL A 5 3.98 16.64 0.69
CA VAL A 5 3.82 17.20 -0.66
C VAL A 5 4.11 16.08 -1.65
N ARG A 6 3.08 15.72 -2.44
CA ARG A 6 3.22 14.79 -3.54
C ARG A 6 4.21 15.36 -4.57
N PRO A 7 5.22 14.58 -5.01
CA PRO A 7 6.08 14.97 -6.12
C PRO A 7 5.25 15.18 -7.39
N GLU A 8 5.57 16.20 -8.18
CA GLU A 8 5.04 16.32 -9.52
C GLU A 8 5.79 15.36 -10.46
N TRP A 9 5.07 14.71 -11.37
CA TRP A 9 5.65 13.93 -12.45
C TRP A 9 5.03 14.36 -13.79
N PRO A 10 5.80 14.32 -14.89
CA PRO A 10 5.25 14.61 -16.20
C PRO A 10 4.24 13.52 -16.59
N VAL A 11 3.10 13.94 -17.14
CA VAL A 11 2.20 13.01 -17.82
C VAL A 11 2.89 12.57 -19.11
N VAL A 12 3.21 11.28 -19.18
CA VAL A 12 3.82 10.66 -20.36
C VAL A 12 2.71 10.10 -21.23
N GLU A 13 2.71 10.47 -22.52
CA GLU A 13 1.84 9.84 -23.51
C GLU A 13 2.47 8.51 -23.96
N PHE A 14 1.72 7.43 -23.79
CA PHE A 14 2.07 6.10 -24.29
C PHE A 14 1.33 5.84 -25.59
N LEU A 15 1.99 5.22 -26.56
CA LEU A 15 1.41 4.94 -27.88
C LEU A 15 1.16 3.45 -28.05
N ASP A 16 0.07 3.09 -28.72
CA ASP A 16 -0.22 1.72 -29.08
C ASP A 16 0.59 1.25 -30.30
N GLU A 17 0.33 0.01 -30.74
CA GLU A 17 0.99 -0.59 -31.91
C GLU A 17 0.73 0.15 -33.22
N SER A 18 -0.34 0.96 -33.29
CA SER A 18 -0.68 1.80 -34.44
C SER A 18 -0.08 3.22 -34.33
N GLY A 19 0.58 3.53 -33.21
CA GLY A 19 1.11 4.85 -32.91
C GLY A 19 0.07 5.83 -32.36
N GLU A 20 -1.11 5.37 -31.95
CA GLU A 20 -2.14 6.20 -31.35
C GLU A 20 -1.96 6.32 -29.83
N PRO A 21 -2.21 7.50 -29.22
CA PRO A 21 -2.14 7.66 -27.77
C PRO A 21 -3.10 6.74 -27.02
N ILE A 22 -2.60 6.03 -26.01
CA ILE A 22 -3.38 5.19 -25.12
C ILE A 22 -3.90 6.05 -23.96
N PRO A 23 -5.23 6.21 -23.79
CA PRO A 23 -5.80 6.97 -22.70
C PRO A 23 -5.92 6.09 -21.45
N TYR A 24 -4.79 5.77 -20.81
CA TYR A 24 -4.76 4.91 -19.62
C TYR A 24 -5.71 5.40 -18.51
N GLY A 25 -6.38 4.45 -17.84
CA GLY A 25 -7.52 4.69 -16.96
C GLY A 25 -8.88 4.70 -17.67
N HIS A 26 -8.87 4.93 -18.98
CA HIS A 26 -10.06 5.08 -19.81
C HIS A 26 -9.94 4.35 -21.15
N ARG A 27 -8.96 3.45 -21.31
CA ARG A 27 -8.61 2.81 -22.58
C ARG A 27 -9.80 2.11 -23.23
N TRP A 28 -10.64 1.48 -22.42
CA TRP A 28 -11.74 0.65 -22.88
C TRP A 28 -13.10 1.38 -22.87
N GLY A 29 -13.23 2.51 -22.16
CA GLY A 29 -14.50 3.21 -21.99
C GLY A 29 -15.63 2.27 -21.52
N MET A 30 -16.69 2.16 -22.32
CA MET A 30 -17.81 1.22 -22.12
C MET A 30 -17.74 -0.01 -23.05
N GLY A 31 -16.64 -0.19 -23.78
CA GLY A 31 -16.44 -1.26 -24.74
C GLY A 31 -16.06 -2.58 -24.10
N GLU A 32 -16.05 -3.63 -24.93
CA GLU A 32 -15.54 -4.94 -24.53
C GLU A 32 -14.01 -4.92 -24.43
N VAL A 33 -13.48 -5.50 -23.36
CA VAL A 33 -12.03 -5.64 -23.15
C VAL A 33 -11.58 -6.92 -23.85
N PRO A 34 -10.63 -6.86 -24.81
CA PRO A 34 -10.12 -8.06 -25.45
C PRO A 34 -9.46 -9.01 -24.46
N GLU A 35 -9.70 -10.32 -24.62
CA GLU A 35 -9.23 -11.33 -23.67
C GLU A 35 -7.69 -11.33 -23.53
N GLU A 36 -6.97 -11.10 -24.62
CA GLU A 36 -5.51 -11.02 -24.61
C GLU A 36 -4.97 -9.88 -23.73
N ALA A 37 -5.75 -8.83 -23.50
CA ALA A 37 -5.35 -7.69 -22.67
C ALA A 37 -5.21 -8.08 -21.18
N TYR A 38 -5.89 -9.14 -20.73
CA TYR A 38 -5.72 -9.65 -19.35
C TYR A 38 -4.35 -10.30 -19.12
N SER A 39 -3.69 -10.76 -20.18
CA SER A 39 -2.39 -11.45 -20.12
C SER A 39 -1.25 -10.59 -20.68
N ARG A 40 -1.49 -9.32 -20.99
CA ARG A 40 -0.51 -8.40 -21.56
C ARG A 40 -0.24 -7.21 -20.64
N VAL A 41 1.02 -6.79 -20.62
CA VAL A 41 1.47 -5.55 -20.00
C VAL A 41 2.33 -4.82 -21.04
N SER A 42 1.79 -3.78 -21.67
CA SER A 42 2.53 -3.08 -22.74
C SER A 42 3.50 -2.01 -22.24
N HIS A 43 3.08 -1.18 -21.27
CA HIS A 43 3.89 -0.09 -20.73
C HIS A 43 3.94 -0.15 -19.20
N PRO A 44 4.70 -1.10 -18.61
CA PRO A 44 4.85 -1.17 -17.15
C PRO A 44 5.41 0.13 -16.55
N GLU A 45 6.25 0.85 -17.30
CA GLU A 45 6.84 2.14 -16.91
C GLU A 45 5.81 3.24 -16.63
N ARG A 46 4.54 3.07 -17.04
CA ARG A 46 3.44 3.98 -16.68
C ARG A 46 3.24 4.12 -15.18
N TYR A 47 3.66 3.12 -14.41
CA TYR A 47 3.58 3.11 -12.94
C TYR A 47 4.84 3.63 -12.24
N ALA A 48 5.89 4.00 -12.97
CA ALA A 48 7.12 4.60 -12.40
C ALA A 48 6.87 5.75 -11.40
N PRO A 49 5.85 6.63 -11.57
CA PRO A 49 5.54 7.64 -10.56
C PRO A 49 5.25 7.10 -9.14
N LEU A 50 4.78 5.86 -9.00
CA LEU A 50 4.49 5.26 -7.69
C LEU A 50 5.73 5.20 -6.81
N HIS A 51 6.90 4.92 -7.38
CA HIS A 51 8.17 4.90 -6.64
C HIS A 51 8.52 6.29 -6.10
N ALA A 52 8.37 7.34 -6.91
CA ALA A 52 8.64 8.71 -6.47
C ALA A 52 7.72 9.14 -5.31
N VAL A 53 6.45 8.74 -5.37
CA VAL A 53 5.47 9.00 -4.31
C VAL A 53 5.81 8.20 -3.06
N ALA A 54 6.13 6.90 -3.19
CA ALA A 54 6.53 6.06 -2.07
C ALA A 54 7.77 6.60 -1.36
N GLU A 55 8.77 7.05 -2.10
CA GLU A 55 9.97 7.70 -1.53
C GLU A 55 9.63 9.00 -0.80
N ALA A 56 8.73 9.82 -1.36
CA ALA A 56 8.28 11.05 -0.71
C ALA A 56 7.51 10.75 0.58
N LEU A 57 6.67 9.71 0.60
CA LEU A 57 5.96 9.24 1.79
C LEU A 57 6.95 8.72 2.84
N ILE A 58 7.89 7.83 2.48
CA ILE A 58 8.91 7.32 3.41
C ILE A 58 9.68 8.47 4.05
N ARG A 59 10.13 9.45 3.26
CA ARG A 59 10.84 10.63 3.76
C ARG A 59 9.96 11.45 4.71
N TRP A 60 8.74 11.77 4.31
CA TRP A 60 7.80 12.54 5.14
C TRP A 60 7.52 11.83 6.47
N LEU A 61 7.25 10.52 6.43
CA LEU A 61 7.03 9.70 7.62
C LEU A 61 8.26 9.70 8.53
N THR A 62 9.44 9.54 7.94
CA THR A 62 10.73 9.56 8.62
C THR A 62 11.12 10.94 9.12
N GLU A 63 10.47 12.04 8.70
CA GLU A 63 10.75 13.40 9.18
C GLU A 63 9.76 13.83 10.27
N GLU A 64 8.49 13.50 10.12
CA GLU A 64 7.41 14.03 10.96
C GLU A 64 7.04 13.13 12.16
N TYR A 65 7.25 11.80 12.06
CA TYR A 65 6.83 10.85 13.10
C TYR A 65 8.00 10.23 13.86
N ASP A 66 7.74 9.87 15.11
CA ASP A 66 8.69 9.18 15.97
C ASP A 66 8.70 7.68 15.66
N VAL A 67 9.56 7.32 14.71
CA VAL A 67 9.72 5.96 14.18
C VAL A 67 11.18 5.56 14.11
N THR A 68 11.44 4.27 14.32
CA THR A 68 12.69 3.62 13.92
C THR A 68 12.59 3.15 12.47
N VAL A 69 13.65 3.32 11.69
CA VAL A 69 13.69 2.99 10.27
C VAL A 69 14.73 1.90 10.02
N VAL A 70 14.33 0.88 9.25
CA VAL A 70 15.21 -0.15 8.69
C VAL A 70 15.08 -0.11 7.17
N ASP A 71 16.13 0.32 6.49
CA ASP A 71 16.23 0.36 5.02
C ASP A 71 17.15 -0.81 4.59
N ASP A 72 16.53 -1.96 4.36
CA ASP A 72 17.23 -3.23 4.08
C ASP A 72 16.31 -4.10 3.21
N PRO A 73 16.75 -4.57 2.03
CA PRO A 73 15.97 -5.49 1.20
C PRO A 73 15.41 -6.69 1.97
N ALA A 74 16.09 -7.16 3.02
CA ALA A 74 15.62 -8.28 3.84
C ALA A 74 14.27 -8.03 4.52
N VAL A 75 13.86 -6.76 4.73
CA VAL A 75 12.53 -6.48 5.30
C VAL A 75 11.38 -6.73 4.32
N GLU A 76 11.66 -7.01 3.04
CA GLU A 76 10.64 -7.46 2.07
C GLU A 76 9.87 -8.69 2.56
N SER A 77 10.48 -9.52 3.43
CA SER A 77 9.88 -10.72 4.00
C SER A 77 8.64 -10.45 4.87
N ASP A 78 8.37 -9.18 5.22
CA ASP A 78 7.12 -8.81 5.90
C ASP A 78 5.90 -8.97 4.98
N VAL A 79 6.09 -8.69 3.69
CA VAL A 79 5.05 -8.80 2.68
C VAL A 79 4.84 -10.28 2.35
N SER A 80 3.59 -10.74 2.30
CA SER A 80 3.29 -12.17 2.09
C SER A 80 3.76 -12.68 0.72
N PHE A 81 3.66 -11.83 -0.29
CA PHE A 81 4.13 -12.10 -1.64
C PHE A 81 4.54 -10.79 -2.31
N THR A 82 5.76 -10.75 -2.83
CA THR A 82 6.26 -9.61 -3.57
C THR A 82 7.17 -10.09 -4.71
N PRO A 83 7.10 -9.48 -5.90
CA PRO A 83 8.18 -9.55 -6.88
C PRO A 83 9.51 -9.08 -6.26
N PRO A 84 10.67 -9.35 -6.89
CA PRO A 84 11.96 -8.91 -6.37
C PRO A 84 11.96 -7.42 -5.99
N ALA A 85 12.29 -7.13 -4.73
CA ALA A 85 12.39 -5.75 -4.28
C ALA A 85 13.62 -5.07 -4.88
N VAL A 86 13.41 -3.86 -5.39
CA VAL A 86 14.48 -2.89 -5.67
C VAL A 86 14.91 -2.20 -4.37
N ARG A 87 13.97 -1.98 -3.45
CA ARG A 87 14.19 -1.41 -2.12
C ARG A 87 13.06 -1.79 -1.17
N ALA A 88 13.36 -2.01 0.09
CA ALA A 88 12.38 -2.25 1.13
C ALA A 88 12.72 -1.45 2.40
N VAL A 89 11.72 -0.75 2.95
CA VAL A 89 11.89 0.11 4.13
C VAL A 89 10.81 -0.19 5.16
N ARG A 90 11.22 -0.63 6.35
CA ARG A 90 10.34 -0.78 7.52
C ARG A 90 10.42 0.45 8.40
N LEU A 91 9.27 1.01 8.71
CA LEU A 91 9.07 2.09 9.67
C LEU A 91 8.26 1.54 10.85
N THR A 92 8.86 1.53 12.03
CA THR A 92 8.22 1.05 13.26
C THR A 92 7.99 2.21 14.21
N PRO A 93 6.72 2.56 14.52
CA PRO A 93 6.42 3.64 15.44
C PRO A 93 6.83 3.29 16.88
N VAL A 94 7.30 4.29 17.62
CA VAL A 94 7.63 4.14 19.05
C VAL A 94 6.37 3.97 19.91
N ALA A 95 5.24 4.52 19.44
CA ALA A 95 3.96 4.46 20.12
C ALA A 95 3.45 3.01 20.24
N PRO A 96 3.19 2.51 21.47
CA PRO A 96 2.65 1.17 21.66
C PRO A 96 1.29 1.00 20.97
N GLY A 97 1.13 -0.11 20.25
CA GLY A 97 -0.13 -0.43 19.57
C GLY A 97 -0.39 0.39 18.31
N ALA A 98 0.58 1.17 17.81
CA ALA A 98 0.53 1.76 16.47
C ALA A 98 1.07 0.78 15.42
N ALA A 99 0.43 0.74 14.24
CA ALA A 99 0.79 -0.21 13.19
C ALA A 99 2.15 0.12 12.57
N PRO A 100 3.12 -0.81 12.50
CA PRO A 100 4.29 -0.63 11.65
C PRO A 100 3.89 -0.60 10.17
N LEU A 101 4.75 0.00 9.35
CA LEU A 101 4.64 -0.01 7.89
C LEU A 101 5.92 -0.56 7.27
N THR A 102 5.80 -1.47 6.32
CA THR A 102 6.90 -1.84 5.43
C THR A 102 6.53 -1.47 4.00
N VAL A 103 7.31 -0.61 3.38
CA VAL A 103 7.11 -0.15 2.01
C VAL A 103 8.16 -0.81 1.11
N VAL A 104 7.72 -1.56 0.10
CA VAL A 104 8.57 -2.27 -0.85
C VAL A 104 8.34 -1.72 -2.25
N LEU A 105 9.42 -1.32 -2.91
CA LEU A 105 9.44 -0.89 -4.31
C LEU A 105 9.97 -2.05 -5.15
N THR A 106 9.26 -2.44 -6.19
CA THR A 106 9.58 -3.63 -7.01
C THR A 106 10.13 -3.27 -8.39
N ASP A 107 10.66 -4.25 -9.12
CA ASP A 107 11.24 -4.09 -10.47
C ASP A 107 10.19 -3.86 -11.58
N TYR A 108 9.02 -4.50 -11.47
CA TYR A 108 7.77 -3.95 -11.97
C TYR A 108 7.49 -2.71 -11.12
N PRO A 109 7.35 -1.48 -11.64
CA PRO A 109 7.41 -0.26 -10.83
C PRO A 109 6.15 0.00 -9.97
N GLY A 110 5.70 -1.03 -9.26
CA GLY A 110 4.70 -1.00 -8.22
C GLY A 110 5.30 -0.85 -6.83
N VAL A 111 4.38 -0.71 -5.87
CA VAL A 111 4.65 -0.48 -4.46
C VAL A 111 3.78 -1.44 -3.65
N PHE A 112 4.40 -2.13 -2.69
CA PHE A 112 3.71 -2.94 -1.70
C PHE A 112 3.83 -2.22 -0.36
N VAL A 113 2.73 -2.15 0.38
CA VAL A 113 2.69 -1.62 1.73
C VAL A 113 2.14 -2.70 2.65
N HIS A 114 3.03 -3.31 3.42
CA HIS A 114 2.63 -4.12 4.56
C HIS A 114 2.29 -3.21 5.73
N ALA A 115 1.15 -3.42 6.37
CA ALA A 115 0.64 -2.62 7.46
C ALA A 115 0.20 -3.49 8.64
N GLY A 116 0.61 -3.08 9.84
CA GLY A 116 0.19 -3.72 11.08
C GLY A 116 0.72 -5.14 11.19
N ALA A 117 -0.20 -6.10 11.32
CA ALA A 117 0.14 -7.49 11.56
C ALA A 117 0.01 -8.38 10.31
N LEU A 118 -0.96 -8.09 9.43
CA LEU A 118 -1.34 -9.03 8.37
C LEU A 118 -1.60 -8.38 7.01
N GLN A 119 -1.89 -7.09 6.93
CA GLN A 119 -2.38 -6.49 5.68
C GLN A 119 -1.26 -6.14 4.72
N ASP A 120 -1.39 -6.62 3.49
CA ASP A 120 -0.59 -6.19 2.35
C ASP A 120 -1.47 -5.39 1.39
N HIS A 121 -1.09 -4.15 1.11
CA HIS A 121 -1.69 -3.30 0.10
C HIS A 121 -0.76 -3.22 -1.11
N VAL A 122 -1.31 -3.38 -2.31
CA VAL A 122 -0.54 -3.50 -3.56
C VAL A 122 -0.96 -2.46 -4.57
N PHE A 123 0.02 -1.78 -5.17
CA PHE A 123 -0.19 -0.65 -6.06
C PHE A 123 0.69 -0.80 -7.32
N PRO A 124 0.12 -0.89 -8.53
CA PRO A 124 -1.31 -1.13 -8.81
C PRO A 124 -1.76 -2.51 -8.30
N ARG A 125 -3.08 -2.75 -8.23
CA ARG A 125 -3.59 -4.10 -7.89
C ARG A 125 -3.36 -5.10 -9.03
N CYS A 126 -3.42 -4.62 -10.27
CA CYS A 126 -3.15 -5.39 -11.46
C CYS A 126 -2.44 -4.52 -12.51
N GLY A 127 -1.38 -5.06 -13.10
CA GLY A 127 -0.59 -4.37 -14.11
C GLY A 127 -1.10 -4.48 -15.53
N CYS A 128 -2.05 -5.38 -15.80
CA CYS A 128 -2.42 -5.76 -17.14
C CYS A 128 -3.12 -4.63 -17.91
N ASP A 129 -3.04 -4.73 -19.24
CA ASP A 129 -3.66 -3.81 -20.18
C ASP A 129 -5.19 -3.78 -20.02
N ALA A 130 -5.81 -4.89 -19.59
CA ALA A 130 -7.25 -5.00 -19.38
C ALA A 130 -7.76 -4.23 -18.15
N CYS A 131 -7.10 -4.40 -16.99
CA CYS A 131 -7.49 -3.70 -15.76
C CYS A 131 -7.29 -2.19 -15.87
N ASP A 132 -6.29 -1.78 -16.66
CA ASP A 132 -6.07 -0.39 -17.04
C ASP A 132 -6.11 0.61 -15.87
N GLU A 133 -5.45 0.28 -14.75
CA GLU A 133 -5.49 1.15 -13.59
C GLU A 133 -4.77 2.48 -13.89
N ASP A 134 -5.46 3.59 -13.61
CA ASP A 134 -4.94 4.94 -13.73
C ASP A 134 -3.89 5.22 -12.63
N VAL A 135 -2.69 5.66 -13.05
CA VAL A 135 -1.59 5.94 -12.12
C VAL A 135 -1.92 7.04 -11.11
N VAL A 136 -2.75 8.04 -11.50
CA VAL A 136 -3.15 9.12 -10.58
C VAL A 136 -4.05 8.56 -9.47
N SER A 137 -5.07 7.80 -9.86
CA SER A 137 -5.99 7.14 -8.93
C SER A 137 -5.29 6.13 -8.00
N VAL A 138 -4.37 5.33 -8.55
CA VAL A 138 -3.56 4.37 -7.75
C VAL A 138 -2.65 5.12 -6.77
N THR A 139 -2.06 6.23 -7.18
CA THR A 139 -1.27 7.10 -6.29
C THR A 139 -2.10 7.67 -5.15
N GLU A 140 -3.30 8.17 -5.46
CA GLU A 140 -4.25 8.68 -4.47
C GLU A 140 -4.69 7.60 -3.49
N GLU A 141 -4.83 6.36 -3.95
CA GLU A 141 -5.12 5.22 -3.08
C GLU A 141 -3.95 4.90 -2.14
N LEU A 142 -2.71 4.86 -2.66
CA LEU A 142 -1.50 4.67 -1.84
C LEU A 142 -1.39 5.72 -0.72
N GLU A 143 -1.53 6.99 -1.07
CA GLU A 143 -1.48 8.09 -0.11
C GLU A 143 -2.60 8.01 0.92
N TRP A 144 -3.81 7.66 0.49
CA TRP A 144 -4.96 7.49 1.37
C TRP A 144 -4.77 6.34 2.37
N VAL A 145 -4.26 5.19 1.91
CA VAL A 145 -3.95 4.03 2.78
C VAL A 145 -2.92 4.43 3.83
N VAL A 146 -1.79 5.03 3.42
CA VAL A 146 -0.75 5.46 4.35
C VAL A 146 -1.30 6.49 5.35
N ALA A 147 -2.10 7.45 4.91
CA ALA A 147 -2.71 8.45 5.78
C ALA A 147 -3.64 7.81 6.83
N ALA A 148 -4.54 6.91 6.41
CA ALA A 148 -5.45 6.22 7.32
C ALA A 148 -4.68 5.45 8.42
N ILE A 149 -3.57 4.80 8.08
CA ILE A 149 -2.76 4.03 9.02
C ILE A 149 -2.06 4.94 10.03
N VAL A 150 -1.34 5.97 9.57
CA VAL A 150 -0.58 6.83 10.50
C VAL A 150 -1.47 7.71 11.38
N HIS A 151 -2.72 7.95 10.95
CA HIS A 151 -3.72 8.64 11.76
C HIS A 151 -4.52 7.72 12.70
N GLY A 152 -4.20 6.41 12.77
CA GLY A 152 -4.83 5.48 13.71
C GLY A 152 -6.26 5.09 13.33
N GLU A 153 -6.58 5.18 12.03
CA GLU A 153 -7.89 4.83 11.49
C GLU A 153 -7.84 3.51 10.71
N PHE A 154 -6.88 2.68 11.08
CA PHE A 154 -6.67 1.34 10.56
C PHE A 154 -7.07 0.31 11.62
N THR A 155 -7.84 -0.68 11.20
CA THR A 155 -8.29 -1.78 12.06
C THR A 155 -7.89 -3.12 11.45
N GLU A 156 -7.48 -4.05 12.29
CA GLU A 156 -7.27 -5.46 11.95
C GLU A 156 -7.84 -6.36 13.03
N SER A 157 -8.43 -7.47 12.62
CA SER A 157 -8.93 -8.46 13.56
C SER A 157 -8.91 -9.87 12.97
N VAL A 158 -8.89 -10.84 13.87
CA VAL A 158 -8.92 -12.27 13.58
C VAL A 158 -10.10 -12.87 14.32
N ASP A 159 -10.93 -13.65 13.62
CA ASP A 159 -12.11 -14.37 14.13
C ASP A 159 -13.25 -13.50 14.71
N VAL A 160 -13.03 -12.22 14.98
CA VAL A 160 -14.03 -11.30 15.55
C VAL A 160 -14.04 -10.00 14.73
N PRO A 161 -15.20 -9.52 14.26
CA PRO A 161 -16.55 -10.05 14.45
C PRO A 161 -16.91 -11.23 13.53
N SER A 162 -16.00 -11.67 12.66
CA SER A 162 -16.24 -12.67 11.62
C SER A 162 -15.44 -13.94 11.88
N PRO A 163 -16.02 -14.99 12.49
CA PRO A 163 -15.33 -16.24 12.76
C PRO A 163 -14.75 -16.89 11.50
N GLY A 164 -13.49 -17.32 11.54
CA GLY A 164 -12.79 -17.91 10.40
C GLY A 164 -12.23 -16.89 9.40
N TRP A 165 -12.37 -15.58 9.67
CA TRP A 165 -11.83 -14.52 8.82
C TRP A 165 -10.74 -13.73 9.54
N VAL A 166 -9.81 -13.23 8.73
CA VAL A 166 -9.02 -12.05 9.07
C VAL A 166 -9.64 -10.89 8.33
N THR A 167 -9.97 -9.82 9.05
CA THR A 167 -10.61 -8.64 8.47
C THR A 167 -9.79 -7.39 8.74
N SER A 168 -9.84 -6.46 7.80
CA SER A 168 -9.24 -5.14 7.94
C SER A 168 -10.20 -4.04 7.54
N GLY A 169 -9.93 -2.85 8.06
CA GLY A 169 -10.72 -1.65 7.82
C GLY A 169 -9.84 -0.42 7.80
N LEU A 170 -10.10 0.48 6.87
CA LEU A 170 -9.44 1.78 6.74
C LEU A 170 -10.50 2.86 6.63
N ARG A 171 -10.32 3.97 7.35
CA ARG A 171 -11.18 5.16 7.23
C ARG A 171 -10.31 6.40 7.22
N TRP A 172 -10.50 7.30 6.27
CA TRP A 172 -9.82 8.58 6.33
C TRP A 172 -10.54 9.60 5.47
N GLY A 173 -10.84 10.76 6.06
CA GLY A 173 -11.72 11.75 5.43
C GLY A 173 -13.11 11.18 5.18
N ASP A 174 -13.57 11.27 3.94
CA ASP A 174 -14.85 10.74 3.45
C ASP A 174 -14.74 9.33 2.86
N ARG A 175 -13.53 8.75 2.81
CA ARG A 175 -13.26 7.44 2.23
C ARG A 175 -13.18 6.36 3.31
N SER A 176 -13.68 5.18 2.98
CA SER A 176 -13.53 3.97 3.79
C SER A 176 -13.32 2.75 2.91
N GLY A 177 -12.54 1.79 3.38
CA GLY A 177 -12.31 0.51 2.72
C GLY A 177 -12.30 -0.62 3.75
N THR A 178 -12.65 -1.82 3.32
CA THR A 178 -12.61 -3.03 4.14
C THR A 178 -11.99 -4.16 3.34
N GLY A 179 -11.17 -4.97 4.00
CA GLY A 179 -10.57 -6.17 3.43
C GLY A 179 -10.92 -7.41 4.26
N GLY A 180 -10.82 -8.58 3.64
CA GLY A 180 -11.02 -9.83 4.33
C GLY A 180 -10.44 -11.01 3.57
N VAL A 181 -9.79 -11.91 4.30
CA VAL A 181 -9.31 -13.21 3.79
C VAL A 181 -9.73 -14.32 4.75
N LEU A 182 -9.87 -15.54 4.23
CA LEU A 182 -10.07 -16.69 5.09
C LEU A 182 -8.83 -16.89 5.94
N ARG A 183 -9.04 -17.12 7.23
CA ARG A 183 -7.95 -17.37 8.17
C ARG A 183 -7.10 -18.57 7.77
N ASP A 184 -7.73 -19.59 7.19
CA ASP A 184 -7.08 -20.82 6.79
C ASP A 184 -6.24 -20.66 5.50
N ASP A 185 -6.34 -19.51 4.81
CA ASP A 185 -5.46 -19.15 3.69
C ASP A 185 -4.13 -18.52 4.17
N LEU A 186 -4.00 -18.21 5.46
CA LEU A 186 -2.79 -17.63 6.03
C LEU A 186 -1.88 -18.70 6.66
N PRO A 187 -0.55 -18.57 6.55
CA PRO A 187 0.38 -19.45 7.24
C PRO A 187 0.15 -19.43 8.77
N PRO A 188 0.13 -20.59 9.45
CA PRO A 188 -0.14 -20.66 10.89
C PRO A 188 0.78 -19.81 11.76
N GLU A 189 2.06 -19.71 11.39
CA GLU A 189 3.06 -18.89 12.07
C GLU A 189 2.78 -17.40 11.92
N ARG A 190 2.30 -16.95 10.75
CA ARG A 190 1.92 -15.56 10.49
C ARG A 190 0.68 -15.19 11.31
N LEU A 191 -0.28 -16.11 11.39
CA LEU A 191 -1.47 -15.94 12.23
C LEU A 191 -1.13 -15.89 13.73
N ALA A 192 -0.19 -16.74 14.19
CA ALA A 192 0.25 -16.74 15.58
C ALA A 192 0.94 -15.42 15.95
N ALA A 193 1.89 -14.97 15.13
CA ALA A 193 2.58 -13.69 15.31
C ALA A 193 1.59 -12.51 15.30
N ALA A 194 0.60 -12.54 14.41
CA ALA A 194 -0.42 -11.50 14.35
C ALA A 194 -1.27 -11.44 15.62
N LYS A 195 -1.69 -12.59 16.18
CA LYS A 195 -2.47 -12.63 17.43
C LYS A 195 -1.71 -12.02 18.61
N GLU A 196 -0.38 -12.08 18.60
CA GLU A 196 0.46 -11.45 19.63
C GLU A 196 0.62 -9.94 19.40
N ALA A 197 0.66 -9.49 18.14
CA ALA A 197 0.87 -8.10 17.76
C ALA A 197 -0.40 -7.24 17.74
N LEU A 198 -1.57 -7.85 17.52
CA LEU A 198 -2.82 -7.12 17.31
C LEU A 198 -3.22 -6.31 18.55
N PRO A 199 -3.65 -5.04 18.36
CA PRO A 199 -4.13 -4.22 19.46
C PRO A 199 -5.44 -4.76 20.03
N ALA A 200 -5.67 -4.52 21.32
CA ALA A 200 -6.93 -4.87 21.96
C ALA A 200 -8.10 -4.13 21.28
N GLY A 201 -9.11 -4.88 20.84
CA GLY A 201 -10.24 -4.32 20.09
C GLY A 201 -9.97 -4.10 18.59
N GLY A 202 -8.77 -4.44 18.11
CA GLY A 202 -8.43 -4.46 16.68
C GLY A 202 -8.22 -3.09 16.05
N VAL A 203 -8.11 -2.02 16.83
CA VAL A 203 -7.86 -0.66 16.33
C VAL A 203 -6.42 -0.25 16.62
N TRP A 204 -5.66 0.06 15.58
CA TRP A 204 -4.27 0.52 15.72
C TRP A 204 -4.23 1.99 16.17
N ALA A 205 -3.33 2.31 17.09
CA ALA A 205 -3.12 3.67 17.59
C ALA A 205 -2.49 4.57 16.50
N PRO A 206 -2.75 5.89 16.54
CA PRO A 206 -2.08 6.84 15.66
C PRO A 206 -0.57 6.90 15.94
N TRP A 207 0.20 7.24 14.91
CA TRP A 207 1.63 7.48 15.05
C TRP A 207 1.88 8.78 15.81
N VAL A 208 2.83 8.74 16.75
CA VAL A 208 3.23 9.93 17.51
C VAL A 208 4.14 10.79 16.65
N ARG A 209 3.85 12.10 16.60
CA ARG A 209 4.70 13.07 15.90
C ARG A 209 5.92 13.40 16.74
N ARG A 210 7.07 13.65 16.12
CA ARG A 210 8.32 13.97 16.84
C ARG A 210 8.26 15.23 17.69
N ASP A 211 7.38 16.17 17.32
CA ASP A 211 7.18 17.43 18.03
C ASP A 211 6.17 17.35 19.17
N GLN A 212 5.50 16.20 19.34
CA GLN A 212 4.62 15.95 20.48
C GLN A 212 5.40 15.28 21.62
N PRO A 213 5.35 15.79 22.86
CA PRO A 213 5.95 15.10 23.99
C PRO A 213 5.22 13.76 24.19
N ALA A 214 5.98 12.69 24.43
CA ALA A 214 5.43 11.41 24.86
C ALA A 214 4.59 11.63 26.12
N GLY A 215 3.28 11.43 26.00
CA GLY A 215 2.31 11.57 27.10
C GLY A 215 2.40 10.44 28.11
#